data_AF-A0A6L8KUZ3-F1
#
_entry.id   AF-A0A6L8KUZ3-F1
#
_cell.length_a   1.000
_cell.length_b   1.000
_cell.length_c   1.000
_cell.angle_alpha   90.00
_cell.angle_beta   90.00
_cell.angle_gamma   90.00
#
_symmetry.space_group_name_H-M   'P 1'
#
loop_
_entity.id
_entity.type
_entity.pdbx_description
1 polymer ?
#
loop_
_entity_poly.entity_id
_entity_poly.type
_entity_poly.pdbx_seq_one_letter_code
_entity_poly.pdbx_strand_id
1 'polypeptide(L)'
;MNPELKEKILAVMQFGIDREESTGFFRVALGLYYLSSLMTKETLDFDKLDSEFNRFIYHTIGKGHSITSILQYMSGEKVVQVVESRRFLKAFGEYCTEVPLENIPFLLGLNLGVAKDISRIDVRGPVADYIERQRQLREAADAK
;
A
#
# COMPACT_ATOMS: atom_id res chain seq x y z
N MET A 1 16.08 4.02 -4.67
CA MET A 1 14.72 4.17 -5.23
C MET A 1 14.76 5.14 -6.40
N ASN A 2 14.18 4.75 -7.55
CA ASN A 2 14.15 5.53 -8.79
C ASN A 2 13.51 6.93 -8.54
N PRO A 3 14.12 8.04 -8.98
CA PRO A 3 13.51 9.38 -8.92
C PRO A 3 12.08 9.44 -9.49
N GLU A 4 11.82 8.77 -10.60
CA GLU A 4 10.50 8.78 -11.26
C GLU A 4 9.42 8.19 -10.33
N LEU A 5 9.74 7.11 -9.62
CA LEU A 5 8.83 6.52 -8.65
C LEU A 5 8.54 7.46 -7.47
N LYS A 6 9.55 8.20 -7.00
CA LYS A 6 9.33 9.19 -5.94
C LYS A 6 8.34 10.24 -6.38
N GLU A 7 8.51 10.76 -7.60
CA GLU A 7 7.62 11.77 -8.18
C GLU A 7 6.19 11.25 -8.33
N LYS A 8 6.01 10.01 -8.82
CA LYS A 8 4.69 9.36 -8.93
C LYS A 8 3.99 9.26 -7.56
N ILE A 9 4.70 8.80 -6.52
CA ILE A 9 4.14 8.68 -5.17
C ILE A 9 3.81 10.05 -4.56
N LEU A 10 4.68 11.04 -4.77
CA LEU A 10 4.43 12.42 -4.34
C LEU A 10 3.25 13.04 -5.09
N ALA A 11 3.07 12.73 -6.37
CA ALA A 11 1.91 13.17 -7.14
C ALA A 11 0.62 12.61 -6.53
N VAL A 12 0.57 11.30 -6.21
CA VAL A 12 -0.60 10.71 -5.53
C VAL A 12 -0.87 11.38 -4.17
N MET A 13 0.17 11.66 -3.38
CA MET A 13 0.05 12.37 -2.10
C MET A 13 -0.65 13.73 -2.24
N GLN A 14 -0.40 14.47 -3.32
CA GLN A 14 -0.97 15.80 -3.55
C GLN A 14 -2.49 15.81 -3.84
N PHE A 15 -3.10 14.65 -4.08
CA PHE A 15 -4.56 14.54 -4.26
C PHE A 15 -5.33 14.44 -2.94
N GLY A 16 -4.64 14.38 -1.80
CA GLY A 16 -5.28 14.51 -0.49
C GLY A 16 -5.75 15.95 -0.24
N ILE A 17 -6.93 16.11 0.35
CA ILE A 17 -7.51 17.45 0.62
C ILE A 17 -7.00 18.07 1.92
N ASP A 18 -6.45 17.25 2.81
CA ASP A 18 -5.85 17.66 4.07
C ASP A 18 -4.60 16.84 4.37
N ARG A 19 -3.95 17.16 5.49
CA ARG A 19 -2.70 16.51 5.91
C ARG A 19 -2.89 15.03 6.22
N GLU A 20 -4.01 14.63 6.83
CA GLU A 20 -4.24 13.23 7.19
C GLU A 20 -4.46 12.39 5.94
N GLU A 21 -5.31 12.85 5.02
CA GLU A 21 -5.58 12.17 3.76
C GLU A 21 -4.32 12.12 2.87
N SER A 22 -3.60 13.23 2.73
CA SER A 22 -2.34 13.27 1.96
C SER A 22 -1.32 12.27 2.51
N THR A 23 -1.19 12.21 3.85
CA THR A 23 -0.28 11.26 4.48
C THR A 23 -0.76 9.82 4.29
N GLY A 24 -2.07 9.57 4.37
CA GLY A 24 -2.67 8.27 4.08
C GLY A 24 -2.38 7.82 2.65
N PHE A 25 -2.59 8.69 1.67
CA PHE A 25 -2.33 8.43 0.25
C PHE A 25 -0.86 8.11 0.02
N PHE A 26 0.05 8.89 0.61
CA PHE A 26 1.48 8.61 0.57
C PHE A 26 1.83 7.23 1.12
N ARG A 27 1.33 6.89 2.32
CA ARG A 27 1.62 5.61 2.98
C ARG A 27 1.14 4.44 2.14
N VAL A 28 -0.10 4.50 1.65
CA VAL A 28 -0.71 3.39 0.91
C VAL A 28 -0.07 3.25 -0.47
N ALA A 29 0.16 4.34 -1.20
CA ALA A 29 0.82 4.27 -2.50
C ALA A 29 2.24 3.67 -2.39
N LEU A 30 3.03 4.15 -1.42
CA LEU A 30 4.38 3.65 -1.18
C LEU A 30 4.38 2.18 -0.77
N GLY A 31 3.50 1.79 0.16
CA GLY A 31 3.47 0.42 0.66
C GLY A 31 2.96 -0.58 -0.38
N LEU A 32 1.98 -0.21 -1.22
CA LEU A 32 1.56 -1.04 -2.35
C LEU A 32 2.71 -1.27 -3.34
N TYR A 33 3.47 -0.22 -3.66
CA TYR A 33 4.64 -0.37 -4.52
C TYR A 33 5.73 -1.22 -3.88
N TYR A 34 6.01 -1.02 -2.58
CA TYR A 34 6.95 -1.84 -1.83
C TYR A 34 6.57 -3.32 -1.92
N LEU A 35 5.32 -3.67 -1.59
CA LEU A 35 4.81 -5.04 -1.64
C LEU A 35 4.88 -5.62 -3.06
N SER A 36 4.53 -4.85 -4.08
CA SER A 36 4.67 -5.27 -5.48
C SER A 36 6.12 -5.57 -5.86
N SER A 37 7.07 -4.78 -5.34
CA SER A 37 8.50 -5.00 -5.60
C SER A 37 9.06 -6.28 -4.97
N LEU A 38 8.45 -6.77 -3.88
CA LEU A 38 8.81 -8.05 -3.27
C LEU A 38 8.42 -9.24 -4.17
N MET A 39 7.41 -9.08 -5.01
CA MET A 39 6.86 -10.15 -5.85
C MET A 39 7.64 -10.37 -7.16
N THR A 40 8.55 -9.47 -7.53
CA THR A 40 9.10 -9.39 -8.90
C THR A 40 10.57 -9.77 -9.02
N LYS A 41 11.29 -10.03 -7.92
CA LYS A 41 12.74 -10.25 -7.96
C LYS A 41 13.14 -11.58 -7.32
N GLU A 42 13.73 -12.46 -8.13
CA GLU A 42 14.29 -13.75 -7.69
C GLU A 42 15.49 -13.58 -6.73
N THR A 43 16.22 -12.45 -6.83
CA THR A 43 17.29 -12.06 -5.91
C THR A 43 17.03 -10.66 -5.38
N LEU A 44 16.45 -10.58 -4.18
CA LEU A 44 16.16 -9.32 -3.50
C LEU A 44 17.09 -9.12 -2.31
N ASP A 45 17.83 -8.00 -2.32
CA ASP A 45 18.53 -7.49 -1.14
C ASP A 45 17.54 -6.65 -0.32
N PHE A 46 16.92 -7.28 0.69
CA PHE A 46 15.90 -6.66 1.53
C PHE A 46 16.44 -5.47 2.33
N ASP A 47 17.67 -5.55 2.85
CA ASP A 47 18.28 -4.48 3.64
C ASP A 47 18.48 -3.22 2.80
N LYS A 48 18.95 -3.40 1.56
CA LYS A 48 19.09 -2.29 0.62
C LYS A 48 17.72 -1.71 0.24
N LEU A 49 16.73 -2.56 -0.04
CA LEU A 49 15.38 -2.11 -0.38
C LEU A 49 14.79 -1.29 0.76
N ASP A 50 14.77 -1.83 1.97
CA ASP A 50 14.24 -1.17 3.17
C ASP A 50 14.95 0.16 3.42
N SER A 51 16.28 0.20 3.30
CA SER A 51 17.07 1.43 3.46
C SER A 51 16.67 2.51 2.45
N GLU A 52 16.45 2.14 1.19
CA GLU A 52 16.04 3.08 0.14
C GLU A 52 14.64 3.66 0.40
N PHE A 53 13.69 2.82 0.82
CA PHE A 53 12.34 3.24 1.18
C PHE A 53 12.35 4.10 2.44
N ASN A 54 13.04 3.66 3.50
CA ASN A 54 13.17 4.40 4.75
C ASN A 54 13.79 5.79 4.54
N ARG A 55 14.80 5.90 3.67
CA ARG A 55 15.36 7.19 3.29
C ARG A 55 14.29 8.08 2.66
N PHE A 56 13.51 7.57 1.71
CA PHE A 56 12.46 8.38 1.08
C PHE A 56 11.35 8.80 2.05
N ILE A 57 10.90 7.87 2.91
CA ILE A 57 9.91 8.12 3.95
C ILE A 57 10.37 9.24 4.89
N TYR A 58 11.61 9.14 5.38
CA TYR A 58 12.20 10.15 6.26
C TYR A 58 12.21 11.54 5.64
N HIS A 59 12.61 11.65 4.36
CA HIS A 59 12.65 12.95 3.67
C HIS A 59 11.26 13.52 3.37
N THR A 60 10.23 12.68 3.28
CA THR A 60 8.89 13.11 2.87
C THR A 60 7.98 13.43 4.04
N ILE A 61 7.88 12.52 5.01
CA ILE A 61 6.95 12.63 6.14
C ILE A 61 7.65 12.73 7.51
N GLY A 62 8.98 12.67 7.54
CA GLY A 62 9.78 12.99 8.71
C GLY A 62 10.05 11.80 9.66
N LYS A 63 10.57 12.15 10.85
CA LYS A 63 10.93 11.21 11.91
C LYS A 63 9.72 10.45 12.44
N GLY A 64 9.95 9.21 12.89
CA GLY A 64 8.90 8.33 13.42
C GLY A 64 8.17 7.52 12.36
N HIS A 65 8.60 7.60 11.10
CA HIS A 65 8.08 6.81 9.99
C HIS A 65 9.16 5.95 9.36
N SER A 66 8.80 4.71 9.09
CA SER A 66 9.59 3.69 8.41
C SER A 66 8.70 2.83 7.53
N ILE A 67 9.28 2.00 6.67
CA ILE A 67 8.53 1.03 5.88
C ILE A 67 7.73 0.10 6.79
N THR A 68 8.30 -0.33 7.92
CA THR A 68 7.58 -1.11 8.95
C THR A 68 6.34 -0.39 9.46
N SER A 69 6.43 0.90 9.79
CA SER A 69 5.26 1.68 10.26
C SER A 69 4.18 1.85 9.19
N ILE A 70 4.58 1.85 7.91
CA ILE A 70 3.66 1.94 6.77
C ILE A 70 2.95 0.60 6.57
N LEU A 71 3.68 -0.51 6.63
CA LEU A 71 3.09 -1.85 6.58
C LEU A 71 2.12 -2.07 7.75
N GLN A 72 2.45 -1.58 8.96
CA GLN A 72 1.54 -1.58 10.10
C GLN A 72 0.28 -0.75 9.85
N TYR A 73 0.42 0.46 9.26
CA TYR A 73 -0.74 1.27 8.86
C TYR A 73 -1.63 0.54 7.84
N MET A 74 -1.02 -0.17 6.88
CA MET A 74 -1.72 -0.96 5.86
C MET A 74 -2.38 -2.24 6.39
N SER A 75 -2.09 -2.64 7.63
CA SER A 75 -2.80 -3.71 8.34
C SER A 75 -3.96 -3.20 9.20
N GLY A 76 -4.15 -1.88 9.31
CA GLY A 76 -5.16 -1.27 10.16
C GLY A 76 -6.37 -0.72 9.40
N GLU A 77 -7.44 -0.39 10.13
CA GLU A 77 -8.70 0.11 9.55
C GLU A 77 -8.51 1.34 8.63
N LYS A 78 -7.57 2.22 8.95
CA LYS A 78 -7.35 3.47 8.19
C LYS A 78 -6.98 3.22 6.72
N VAL A 79 -6.35 2.09 6.38
CA VAL A 79 -6.05 1.79 4.97
C VAL A 79 -7.32 1.57 4.14
N VAL A 80 -8.39 1.05 4.75
CA VAL A 80 -9.67 0.79 4.07
C VAL A 80 -10.25 2.09 3.53
N GLN A 81 -10.21 3.15 4.33
CA GLN A 81 -10.67 4.49 3.93
C GLN A 81 -9.90 5.03 2.72
N VAL A 82 -8.59 4.72 2.62
CA VAL A 82 -7.76 5.14 1.48
C VAL A 82 -8.07 4.32 0.23
N VAL A 83 -8.14 3.00 0.34
CA VAL A 83 -8.38 2.12 -0.82
C VAL A 83 -9.85 2.12 -1.30
N GLU A 84 -10.77 2.65 -0.50
CA GLU A 84 -12.14 2.96 -0.92
C GLU A 84 -12.30 4.40 -1.44
N SER A 85 -11.27 5.26 -1.30
CA SER A 85 -11.30 6.63 -1.80
C SER A 85 -11.18 6.68 -3.32
N ARG A 86 -12.19 7.24 -3.99
CA ARG A 86 -12.16 7.47 -5.44
C ARG A 86 -11.01 8.38 -5.87
N ARG A 87 -10.64 9.36 -5.03
CA ARG A 87 -9.50 10.26 -5.30
C ARG A 87 -8.19 9.48 -5.32
N PHE A 88 -7.99 8.64 -4.30
CA PHE A 88 -6.82 7.78 -4.22
C PHE A 88 -6.74 6.83 -5.41
N LEU A 89 -7.80 6.05 -5.68
CA LEU A 89 -7.80 5.06 -6.75
C LEU A 89 -7.58 5.70 -8.13
N LYS A 90 -8.18 6.86 -8.39
CA LYS A 90 -7.94 7.62 -9.61
C LYS A 90 -6.48 8.05 -9.73
N ALA A 91 -5.96 8.75 -8.72
CA ALA A 91 -4.58 9.24 -8.75
C ALA A 91 -3.57 8.09 -8.83
N PHE A 92 -3.76 7.04 -8.03
CA PHE A 92 -2.87 5.88 -8.03
C PHE A 92 -2.90 5.15 -9.38
N GLY A 93 -4.07 4.95 -9.98
CA GLY A 93 -4.20 4.36 -11.31
C GLY A 93 -3.62 5.21 -12.44
N GLU A 94 -3.60 6.55 -12.28
CA GLU A 94 -3.00 7.48 -13.25
C GLU A 94 -1.47 7.55 -13.14
N TYR A 95 -0.92 7.59 -11.92
CA TYR A 95 0.52 7.83 -11.71
C TYR A 95 1.34 6.56 -11.45
N CYS A 96 0.77 5.53 -10.82
CA CYS A 96 1.46 4.31 -10.37
C CYS A 96 1.03 3.09 -11.19
N THR A 97 1.08 3.19 -12.52
CA THR A 97 0.57 2.17 -13.46
C THR A 97 1.26 0.80 -13.36
N GLU A 98 2.43 0.74 -12.73
CA GLU A 98 3.18 -0.50 -12.50
C GLU A 98 2.51 -1.42 -11.47
N VAL A 99 1.60 -0.87 -10.66
CA VAL A 99 0.79 -1.64 -9.70
C VAL A 99 -0.68 -1.54 -10.11
N PRO A 100 -1.21 -2.57 -10.80
CA PRO A 100 -2.61 -2.59 -11.20
C PRO A 100 -3.57 -2.46 -10.00
N LEU A 101 -4.67 -1.73 -10.17
CA LEU A 101 -5.65 -1.49 -9.10
C LEU A 101 -6.28 -2.78 -8.58
N GLU A 102 -6.50 -3.74 -9.47
CA GLU A 102 -7.03 -5.07 -9.17
C GLU A 102 -6.10 -5.89 -8.25
N ASN A 103 -4.81 -5.54 -8.16
CA ASN A 103 -3.86 -6.20 -7.28
C ASN A 103 -3.89 -5.65 -5.85
N ILE A 104 -4.55 -4.52 -5.59
CA ILE A 104 -4.61 -3.92 -4.24
C ILE A 104 -5.10 -4.90 -3.18
N PRO A 105 -6.22 -5.64 -3.37
CA PRO A 105 -6.69 -6.61 -2.36
C PRO A 105 -5.67 -7.73 -2.12
N PHE A 106 -5.01 -8.21 -3.17
CA PHE A 106 -3.96 -9.24 -3.06
C PHE A 106 -2.76 -8.73 -2.25
N LEU A 107 -2.27 -7.52 -2.53
CA LEU A 107 -1.12 -6.93 -1.83
C LEU A 107 -1.45 -6.66 -0.35
N LEU A 108 -2.66 -6.18 -0.05
CA LEU A 108 -3.12 -6.05 1.35
C LEU A 108 -3.19 -7.42 2.04
N GLY A 109 -3.66 -8.45 1.34
CA GLY A 109 -3.65 -9.82 1.84
C GLY A 109 -2.25 -10.35 2.12
N LEU A 110 -1.28 -10.08 1.25
CA LEU A 110 0.13 -10.43 1.45
C LEU A 110 0.68 -9.76 2.72
N ASN A 111 0.42 -8.47 2.90
CA ASN A 111 0.85 -7.72 4.08
C ASN A 111 0.25 -8.30 5.38
N LEU A 112 -1.04 -8.64 5.36
CA LEU A 112 -1.70 -9.28 6.50
C LEU A 112 -1.14 -10.68 6.81
N GLY A 113 -0.86 -11.48 5.78
CA GLY A 113 -0.25 -12.80 5.94
C GLY A 113 1.12 -12.73 6.62
N VAL A 114 1.99 -11.84 6.15
CA VAL A 114 3.30 -11.60 6.77
C VAL A 114 3.15 -11.09 8.20
N ALA A 115 2.23 -10.16 8.45
CA ALA A 115 1.97 -9.67 9.80
C ALA A 115 1.53 -10.79 10.75
N LYS A 116 0.68 -11.72 10.29
CA LYS A 116 0.26 -12.91 11.06
C LYS A 116 1.43 -13.81 11.40
N ASP A 117 2.29 -14.12 10.43
CA ASP A 117 3.41 -15.03 10.61
C ASP A 117 4.43 -14.49 11.63
N ILE A 118 4.58 -13.16 11.68
CA ILE A 118 5.47 -12.48 12.63
C ILE A 118 4.81 -12.29 14.00
N SER A 119 3.54 -11.89 14.06
CA SER A 119 2.87 -11.46 15.31
C SER A 119 2.01 -12.54 15.99
N ARG A 120 1.68 -13.64 15.29
CA ARG A 120 0.72 -14.68 15.71
C ARG A 120 -0.69 -14.16 16.06
N ILE A 121 -1.01 -12.91 15.72
CA ILE A 121 -2.32 -12.30 15.95
C ILE A 121 -3.30 -12.72 14.84
N ASP A 122 -4.57 -12.88 15.19
CA ASP A 122 -5.64 -13.24 14.26
C ASP A 122 -5.80 -12.19 13.15
N VAL A 123 -6.03 -12.64 11.92
CA VAL A 123 -6.10 -11.81 10.70
C VAL A 123 -7.46 -11.11 10.55
N ARG A 124 -8.38 -11.34 11.49
CA ARG A 124 -9.72 -10.74 11.47
C ARG A 124 -9.64 -9.24 11.70
N GLY A 125 -10.39 -8.49 10.91
CA GLY A 125 -10.50 -7.04 11.05
C GLY A 125 -10.92 -6.35 9.75
N PRO A 126 -11.05 -5.01 9.77
CA PRO A 126 -11.64 -4.24 8.66
C PRO A 126 -10.94 -4.46 7.31
N VAL A 127 -9.63 -4.70 7.32
CA VAL A 127 -8.85 -4.98 6.10
C VAL A 127 -9.18 -6.35 5.52
N ALA A 128 -9.31 -7.39 6.37
CA ALA A 128 -9.72 -8.72 5.93
C ALA A 128 -11.16 -8.71 5.39
N ASP A 129 -12.07 -8.00 6.07
CA ASP A 129 -13.44 -7.82 5.59
C ASP A 129 -13.48 -7.09 4.25
N TYR A 130 -12.63 -6.07 4.06
CA TYR A 130 -12.47 -5.39 2.77
C TYR A 130 -12.01 -6.36 1.68
N ILE A 131 -10.97 -7.15 1.93
CA ILE A 131 -10.43 -8.12 0.96
C ILE A 131 -11.51 -9.13 0.54
N GLU A 132 -12.26 -9.67 1.51
CA GLU A 132 -13.34 -10.63 1.23
C GLU A 132 -14.48 -9.97 0.42
N ARG A 133 -14.86 -8.71 0.71
CA ARG A 133 -15.82 -7.97 -0.12
C ARG A 133 -15.33 -7.81 -1.56
N GLN A 134 -14.06 -7.45 -1.77
CA GLN A 134 -13.50 -7.30 -3.12
C GLN A 134 -13.49 -8.63 -3.88
N ARG A 135 -13.20 -9.74 -3.20
CA ARG A 135 -13.27 -11.08 -3.78
C ARG A 135 -14.69 -11.42 -4.24
N GLN A 136 -15.69 -11.21 -3.39
CA GLN A 136 -17.10 -11.48 -3.73
C GLN A 136 -17.58 -10.63 -4.90
N LEU A 137 -17.18 -9.35 -4.96
CA LEU A 137 -17.51 -8.46 -6.08
C LEU A 137 -16.91 -8.96 -7.40
N ARG A 138 -15.68 -9.48 -7.38
CA ARG A 138 -15.03 -10.08 -8.55
C ARG A 138 -15.73 -11.36 -8.99
N GLU A 139 -15.98 -12.28 -8.07
CA GLU A 139 -16.69 -13.54 -8.36
C GLU A 139 -18.08 -13.27 -8.96
N ALA A 140 -18.79 -12.25 -8.46
CA ALA A 140 -20.09 -11.83 -8.99
C ALA A 140 -20.02 -11.16 -10.37
N ALA A 141 -18.89 -10.53 -10.71
CA ALA A 141 -18.65 -9.95 -12.05
C ALA A 141 -18.32 -11.05 -13.07
N ASP A 142 -17.53 -12.04 -12.68
CA ASP A 142 -17.13 -13.16 -13.55
C ASP A 142 -18.29 -14.15 -13.82
N ALA A 143 -19.31 -14.16 -12.96
CA ALA A 143 -20.51 -15.00 -13.11
C ALA A 143 -21.60 -14.39 -14.02
N LYS A 144 -21.39 -13.18 -14.56
CA LYS A 144 -22.31 -12.48 -15.47
C LYS A 144 -21.80 -12.53 -16.91
#